data_AF-A0A2P2I9U5-F1
#
_entry.id   AF-A0A2P2I9U5-F1
#
_cell.length_a   1.000
_cell.length_b   1.000
_cell.length_c   1.000
_cell.angle_alpha   90.00
_cell.angle_beta   90.00
_cell.angle_gamma   90.00
#
_symmetry.space_group_name_H-M   'P 1'
#
loop_
_entity.id
_entity.type
_entity.pdbx_description
1 polymer ?
#
loop_
_entity_poly.entity_id
_entity_poly.type
_entity_poly.pdbx_seq_one_letter_code
_entity_poly.pdbx_strand_id
1 'polypeptide(L)'
;RRIQIVTGENLGTYVHGGKIGVVSVLTGGDATLSKDIAMHIAAAAPTYVKPTDVPAEVVAKEKEIQLQIAIDSGKPAEIAEKMVTGRMAKFTGEVSLTG
;
A
#
# COMPACT_ATOMS: atom_id res chain seq x y z
N ARG A 1 -6.50 -19.10 13.16
CA ARG A 1 -5.53 -19.65 12.16
C ARG A 1 -6.26 -19.73 10.83
N ARG A 2 -5.69 -19.17 9.75
CA ARG A 2 -6.26 -19.19 8.38
C ARG A 2 -5.27 -19.84 7.42
N ILE A 3 -5.75 -20.38 6.30
CA ILE A 3 -4.93 -20.90 5.21
C ILE A 3 -5.37 -20.25 3.90
N GLN A 4 -4.40 -19.93 3.04
CA GLN A 4 -4.64 -19.42 1.70
C GLN A 4 -3.59 -20.03 0.78
N ILE A 5 -4.01 -20.45 -0.41
CA ILE A 5 -3.14 -20.99 -1.45
C ILE A 5 -2.99 -19.91 -2.51
N VAL A 6 -1.77 -19.69 -2.97
CA VAL A 6 -1.45 -18.73 -4.02
C VAL A 6 -0.67 -19.46 -5.10
N THR A 7 -0.98 -19.19 -6.37
CA THR A 7 -0.39 -19.86 -7.53
C THR A 7 0.15 -18.82 -8.52
N GLY A 8 1.26 -19.14 -9.18
CA GLY A 8 1.81 -18.35 -10.28
C GLY A 8 3.21 -18.82 -10.67
N GLU A 9 3.84 -18.11 -11.61
CA GLU A 9 5.09 -18.55 -12.24
C GLU A 9 6.32 -18.29 -11.37
N ASN A 10 6.53 -17.05 -10.94
CA ASN A 10 7.68 -16.66 -10.11
C ASN A 10 7.23 -16.36 -8.68
N LEU A 11 7.39 -17.35 -7.79
CA LEU A 11 7.02 -17.28 -6.38
C LEU A 11 8.22 -16.86 -5.52
N GLY A 12 8.03 -15.82 -4.72
CA GLY A 12 8.94 -15.42 -3.66
C GLY A 12 8.34 -15.73 -2.29
N THR A 13 9.13 -16.26 -1.37
CA THR A 13 8.68 -16.49 0.01
C THR A 13 9.68 -15.94 1.01
N TYR A 14 9.19 -15.32 2.07
CA TYR A 14 10.03 -14.83 3.15
C TYR A 14 9.36 -15.03 4.51
N VAL A 15 10.15 -15.45 5.50
CA VAL A 15 9.71 -15.63 6.89
C VAL A 15 10.62 -14.82 7.79
N HIS A 16 10.04 -13.85 8.51
CA HIS A 16 10.77 -13.03 9.47
C HIS A 16 10.57 -13.57 10.89
N GLY A 17 11.59 -14.26 11.40
CA GLY A 17 11.65 -14.73 12.80
C GLY A 17 10.49 -15.63 13.23
N GLY A 18 9.85 -16.34 12.28
CA GLY A 18 8.68 -17.20 12.54
C GLY A 18 7.38 -16.47 12.89
N LYS A 19 7.37 -15.13 12.90
CA LYS A 19 6.19 -14.31 13.24
C LYS A 19 5.44 -13.80 12.02
N ILE A 20 6.17 -13.44 10.97
CA ILE A 20 5.62 -12.91 9.72
C ILE A 20 6.03 -13.84 8.58
N GLY A 21 5.07 -14.29 7.79
CA GLY A 21 5.30 -15.05 6.57
C GLY A 21 4.65 -14.34 5.39
N VAL A 22 5.39 -14.20 4.28
CA VAL A 22 4.94 -13.55 3.05
C VAL A 22 5.16 -14.48 1.87
N VAL A 23 4.21 -14.45 0.94
CA VAL A 23 4.31 -15.06 -0.39
C VAL A 23 4.05 -13.94 -1.42
N SER A 24 4.96 -13.76 -2.36
CA SER A 24 4.83 -12.85 -3.51
C SER A 24 4.73 -13.67 -4.79
N VAL A 25 3.98 -13.16 -5.77
CA VAL A 25 3.88 -13.75 -7.11
C VAL A 25 4.16 -12.66 -8.13
N LEU A 26 5.15 -12.90 -8.97
CA LEU A 26 5.54 -11.97 -10.02
C LEU A 26 5.31 -12.60 -11.39
N THR A 27 5.03 -11.75 -12.37
CA THR A 27 5.17 -12.07 -13.80
C THR A 27 6.53 -11.57 -14.26
N GLY A 28 7.38 -12.47 -14.76
CA GLY A 28 8.78 -12.15 -15.09
C GLY A 28 9.67 -11.99 -13.85
N GLY A 29 10.84 -11.36 -14.03
CA GLY A 29 11.87 -11.28 -13.00
C GLY A 29 12.52 -12.63 -12.69
N ASP A 30 13.46 -12.66 -11.74
CA ASP A 30 14.07 -13.89 -11.25
C ASP A 30 13.64 -14.21 -9.82
N ALA A 31 14.09 -15.35 -9.29
CA ALA A 31 13.76 -15.81 -7.95
C ALA A 31 14.37 -14.91 -6.85
N THR A 32 15.45 -14.20 -7.15
CA THR A 32 16.06 -13.24 -6.23
C THR A 32 15.13 -12.06 -6.04
N LEU A 33 14.68 -11.46 -7.15
CA LEU A 33 13.76 -10.33 -7.13
C LEU A 33 12.45 -10.67 -6.42
N SER A 34 11.85 -11.83 -6.70
CA SER A 34 10.57 -12.21 -6.05
C SER A 34 10.75 -12.38 -4.53
N LYS A 35 11.87 -12.94 -4.07
CA LYS A 35 12.22 -13.03 -2.65
C LYS A 35 12.46 -11.65 -2.03
N ASP A 36 13.18 -10.76 -2.70
CA ASP A 36 13.44 -9.41 -2.20
C ASP A 36 12.14 -8.59 -2.07
N ILE A 37 11.21 -8.77 -3.02
CA ILE A 37 9.86 -8.20 -2.91
C ILE A 37 9.10 -8.80 -1.71
N ALA A 38 9.20 -10.11 -1.45
CA ALA A 38 8.59 -10.71 -0.27
C ALA A 38 9.19 -10.16 1.05
N MET A 39 10.49 -9.88 1.07
CA MET A 39 11.16 -9.22 2.19
C MET A 39 10.66 -7.78 2.37
N HIS A 40 10.55 -7.02 1.29
CA HIS A 40 10.02 -5.66 1.33
C HIS A 40 8.58 -5.64 1.85
N ILE A 41 7.70 -6.53 1.36
CA ILE A 41 6.32 -6.64 1.84
C ILE A 41 6.28 -6.97 3.35
N ALA A 42 7.17 -7.84 3.85
CA ALA A 42 7.23 -8.16 5.27
C ALA A 42 7.61 -6.96 6.15
N ALA A 43 8.38 -6.00 5.60
CA ALA A 43 8.81 -4.79 6.30
C ALA A 43 7.82 -3.63 6.17
N ALA A 44 7.33 -3.37 4.96
CA ALA A 44 6.45 -2.24 4.64
C ALA A 44 4.96 -2.53 4.88
N ALA A 45 4.57 -3.81 4.89
CA ALA A 45 3.19 -4.26 5.07
C ALA A 45 2.15 -3.53 4.17
N PRO A 46 2.39 -3.42 2.84
CA PRO A 46 1.40 -2.82 1.95
C PRO A 46 0.11 -3.64 1.96
N THR A 47 -1.02 -2.96 1.88
CA THR A 47 -2.35 -3.59 1.85
C THR A 47 -2.84 -3.83 0.41
N TYR A 48 -2.30 -3.08 -0.55
CA TYR A 48 -2.64 -3.15 -1.96
C TYR A 48 -1.39 -3.33 -2.82
N VAL A 49 -1.55 -3.79 -4.06
CA VAL A 49 -0.42 -3.89 -4.99
C VAL A 49 -0.15 -2.53 -5.61
N LYS A 50 -1.17 -1.87 -6.16
CA LYS A 50 -1.07 -0.55 -6.80
C LYS A 50 -1.96 0.49 -6.12
N PRO A 51 -1.62 1.80 -6.21
CA PRO A 51 -2.47 2.88 -5.73
C PRO A 51 -3.90 2.87 -6.32
N THR A 52 -4.05 2.37 -7.54
CA THR A 52 -5.34 2.23 -8.23
C THR A 52 -6.18 1.07 -7.71
N ASP A 53 -5.60 0.15 -6.94
CA ASP A 53 -6.30 -0.99 -6.37
C ASP A 53 -7.01 -0.62 -5.04
N VAL A 54 -6.74 0.57 -4.51
CA VAL A 54 -7.38 1.08 -3.29
C VAL A 54 -8.85 1.36 -3.58
N PRO A 55 -9.80 0.73 -2.85
CA PRO A 55 -11.22 0.93 -3.08
C PRO A 55 -11.65 2.39 -2.95
N ALA A 56 -12.58 2.80 -3.81
CA ALA A 56 -13.07 4.17 -3.83
C ALA A 56 -13.65 4.60 -2.47
N GLU A 57 -14.30 3.70 -1.74
CA GLU A 57 -14.81 3.99 -0.39
C GLU A 57 -13.70 4.28 0.63
N VAL A 58 -12.55 3.62 0.53
CA VAL A 58 -11.39 3.84 1.41
C VAL A 58 -10.77 5.20 1.10
N VAL A 59 -10.60 5.51 -0.19
CA VAL A 59 -10.08 6.82 -0.64
C VAL A 59 -11.02 7.96 -0.22
N ALA A 60 -12.34 7.79 -0.38
CA ALA A 60 -13.32 8.79 0.00
C ALA A 60 -13.30 9.06 1.50
N LYS A 61 -13.29 8.01 2.31
CA LYS A 61 -13.23 8.12 3.78
C LYS A 61 -11.96 8.83 4.25
N GLU A 62 -10.81 8.48 3.70
CA GLU A 62 -9.56 9.15 4.06
C GLU A 62 -9.56 10.62 3.59
N LYS A 63 -10.12 10.91 2.40
CA LYS A 63 -10.25 12.28 1.90
C LYS A 63 -11.10 13.16 2.80
N GLU A 64 -12.20 12.64 3.35
CA GLU A 64 -13.03 13.35 4.33
C GLU A 64 -12.23 13.70 5.59
N ILE A 65 -11.44 12.76 6.11
CA ILE A 65 -10.55 12.99 7.26
C ILE A 65 -9.55 14.10 6.94
N GLN A 66 -8.88 14.03 5.78
CA GLN A 66 -7.90 15.04 5.37
C GLN A 66 -8.53 16.41 5.13
N LEU A 67 -9.76 16.46 4.61
CA LEU A 67 -10.50 17.70 4.44
C LEU A 67 -10.82 18.35 5.80
N GLN A 68 -11.27 17.56 6.78
CA GLN A 68 -11.53 18.06 8.13
C GLN A 68 -10.25 18.66 8.75
N ILE A 69 -9.12 17.95 8.64
CA ILE A 69 -7.82 18.46 9.12
C ILE A 69 -7.43 19.77 8.41
N ALA A 70 -7.74 19.89 7.12
CA ALA A 70 -7.43 21.09 6.36
C ALA A 70 -8.31 22.29 6.78
N ILE A 71 -9.61 22.06 7.02
CA ILE A 71 -10.55 23.07 7.54
C ILE A 71 -10.08 23.55 8.92
N ASP A 72 -9.75 22.62 9.81
CA ASP A 72 -9.32 22.93 11.18
C ASP A 72 -7.97 23.68 11.21
N SER A 73 -7.19 23.63 10.12
CA SER A 73 -5.91 24.34 10.00
C SER A 73 -6.03 25.85 9.71
N GLY A 74 -7.23 26.35 9.38
CA GLY A 74 -7.49 27.77 9.11
C GLY A 74 -6.81 28.34 7.86
N LYS A 75 -6.30 27.48 6.97
CA LYS A 75 -5.62 27.89 5.73
C LYS A 75 -6.63 28.31 4.64
N PRO A 76 -6.21 29.13 3.65
CA PRO A 76 -7.04 29.45 2.50
C PRO A 76 -7.47 28.20 1.73
N ALA A 77 -8.68 28.22 1.15
CA ALA A 77 -9.29 27.07 0.46
C ALA A 77 -8.37 26.44 -0.61
N GLU A 78 -7.69 27.26 -1.41
CA GLU A 78 -6.77 26.77 -2.45
C GLU A 78 -5.58 26.01 -1.85
N ILE A 79 -5.07 26.45 -0.70
CA ILE A 79 -3.96 25.78 0.00
C ILE A 79 -4.46 24.48 0.65
N ALA A 80 -5.65 24.52 1.25
CA ALA A 80 -6.29 23.34 1.82
C ALA A 80 -6.52 22.25 0.76
N GLU A 81 -7.02 22.61 -0.42
CA GLU A 81 -7.25 21.67 -1.52
C GLU A 81 -5.95 21.04 -2.05
N LYS A 82 -4.91 21.86 -2.27
CA LYS A 82 -3.58 21.35 -2.66
C LYS A 82 -2.99 20.42 -1.61
N MET A 83 -3.17 20.75 -0.32
CA MET A 83 -2.71 19.90 0.78
C MET A 83 -3.43 18.55 0.80
N VAL A 84 -4.75 18.53 0.70
CA VAL A 84 -5.54 17.29 0.67
C VAL A 84 -5.13 16.44 -0.52
N THR A 85 -5.00 17.03 -1.71
CA THR A 85 -4.58 16.32 -2.93
C THR A 85 -3.22 15.64 -2.74
N GLY A 86 -2.22 16.37 -2.24
CA GLY A 86 -0.89 15.80 -1.99
C GLY A 86 -0.91 14.69 -0.93
N ARG A 87 -1.73 14.84 0.12
CA ARG A 87 -1.88 13.81 1.15
C ARG A 87 -2.57 12.56 0.64
N MET A 88 -3.57 12.69 -0.23
CA MET A 88 -4.25 11.54 -0.83
C MET A 88 -3.34 10.77 -1.79
N ALA A 89 -2.52 11.47 -2.57
CA ALA A 89 -1.51 10.84 -3.41
C ALA A 89 -0.49 10.07 -2.55
N LYS A 90 -0.03 10.67 -1.45
CA LYS A 90 0.87 10.02 -0.49
C LYS A 90 0.21 8.80 0.17
N PHE A 91 -1.02 8.93 0.66
CA PHE A 91 -1.76 7.85 1.32
C PHE A 91 -1.89 6.62 0.42
N THR A 92 -2.38 6.81 -0.81
CA THR A 92 -2.55 5.70 -1.76
C THR A 92 -1.21 5.07 -2.16
N GLY A 93 -0.14 5.86 -2.19
CA GLY A 93 1.23 5.35 -2.34
C GLY A 93 1.68 4.49 -1.16
N GLU A 94 1.63 5.02 0.07
CA GLU A 94 2.13 4.33 1.27
C GLU A 94 1.43 2.99 1.56
N VAL A 95 0.15 2.86 1.21
CA VAL A 95 -0.59 1.60 1.41
C VAL A 95 -0.41 0.59 0.27
N SER A 96 0.31 0.96 -0.79
CA SER A 96 0.49 0.17 -2.00
C SER A 96 1.94 -0.24 -2.20
N LEU A 97 2.16 -1.46 -2.71
CA LEU A 97 3.51 -1.96 -2.98
C LEU A 97 4.26 -1.13 -4.04
N THR A 98 3.57 -0.64 -5.08
CA THR A 98 4.17 0.15 -6.16
C THR A 98 4.08 1.66 -5.95
N GLY A 99 3.76 2.09 -4.73
CA GLY A 99 3.53 3.49 -4.38
C GLY A 99 4.79 4.31 -4.09
#